data_AF-A0A8C6XQ63-F1
#
_entry.id   AF-A0A8C6XQ63-F1
#
_cell.length_a   1.000
_cell.length_b   1.000
_cell.length_c   1.000
_cell.angle_alpha   90.00
_cell.angle_beta   90.00
_cell.angle_gamma   90.00
#
_symmetry.space_group_name_H-M   'P 1'
#
loop_
_entity.id
_entity.type
_entity.pdbx_description
1 polymer ?
#
loop_
_entity_poly.entity_id
_entity_poly.type
_entity_poly.pdbx_seq_one_letter_code
_entity_poly.pdbx_strand_id
1 'polypeptide(L)'
;MTVLSFWVSLPRMWGCQLRQALCSFHHQLKKGFGILPASTHWHHTVPTSPSCAWQLNDGHLELKYRDTLMRFDYFWLRDHCRSPSCYNTKTNQRSLDTASVDLTIKPQAVRVDETTLFLTWPDGHVTKYGLEWLLMNSYEGQKQQVMQPRILWNADIYQDAQVPSVDYHNFLETNEGLREFLQNFLLYGIAFVENVPPTKDDTEIIAERISLIRETIYGRMWYFTSDFSRGDTAYTKLALDRHTDTTYFQEPCGIQVFHCLRHEGTGGRTLLVDGFYAAEQVLQRAPEDFDLLTKVPLRHEYIENMGSCHNHMIGVGPVLNIYPWNKELYLISCSRLLAALCTRALGTGSPGSSASLLPDSRGSEGSTPLPDGPGSISASDAGPSSKSSPDSRTDPRSSPLSDSAASAQTAGEPQHL
;
A
#
# COMPACT_ATOMS: atom_id res chain seq x y z
N MET A 1 -3.22 -1.12 -22.37
CA MET A 1 -2.78 -0.31 -21.21
C MET A 1 -3.17 -1.04 -19.95
N THR A 2 -2.19 -1.32 -19.09
CA THR A 2 -2.41 -1.84 -17.74
C THR A 2 -2.58 -0.67 -16.80
N VAL A 3 -3.74 -0.57 -16.16
CA VAL A 3 -4.05 0.45 -15.17
C VAL A 3 -3.80 -0.13 -13.79
N LEU A 4 -2.85 0.43 -13.05
CA LEU A 4 -2.68 0.17 -11.63
C LEU A 4 -3.27 1.35 -10.87
N SER A 5 -4.41 1.13 -10.23
CA SER A 5 -5.14 2.18 -9.51
C SER A 5 -5.15 1.93 -8.01
N PHE A 6 -4.57 2.84 -7.21
CA PHE A 6 -4.30 2.63 -5.79
C PHE A 6 -4.98 3.54 -4.77
N TRP A 7 -5.17 2.90 -3.61
CA TRP A 7 -5.40 3.45 -2.29
C TRP A 7 -4.43 2.79 -1.32
N VAL A 8 -3.39 3.51 -0.90
CA VAL A 8 -2.31 2.94 -0.09
C VAL A 8 -2.65 2.98 1.39
N SER A 9 -2.73 1.81 2.02
CA SER A 9 -2.43 1.63 3.45
C SER A 9 -1.25 0.66 3.55
N LEU A 10 -0.02 1.20 3.60
CA LEU A 10 1.20 0.42 3.83
C LEU A 10 1.55 0.46 5.33
N PRO A 11 1.63 -0.69 6.03
CA PRO A 11 2.30 -0.76 7.32
C PRO A 11 3.79 -0.42 7.16
N ARG A 12 4.34 0.33 8.13
CA ARG A 12 5.78 0.67 8.22
C ARG A 12 6.64 -0.59 8.04
N MET A 13 7.35 -0.75 6.92
CA MET A 13 8.58 -1.56 6.91
C MET A 13 9.72 -1.10 6.00
N TRP A 14 9.56 -0.10 5.13
CA TRP A 14 10.64 0.30 4.21
C TRP A 14 10.74 1.82 4.13
N GLY A 15 11.58 2.44 4.98
CA GLY A 15 11.43 3.87 5.26
C GLY A 15 12.69 4.72 5.46
N CYS A 16 13.92 4.21 5.27
CA CYS A 16 15.11 5.06 5.43
C CYS A 16 15.81 5.41 4.12
N GLN A 17 15.92 4.51 3.14
CA GLN A 17 16.76 4.76 1.95
C GLN A 17 16.03 5.51 0.81
N LEU A 18 14.71 5.33 0.62
CA LEU A 18 13.95 6.09 -0.38
C LEU A 18 13.74 7.57 0.00
N ARG A 19 13.83 7.92 1.29
CA ARG A 19 13.45 9.25 1.80
C ARG A 19 14.50 10.33 1.55
N GLN A 20 15.79 10.00 1.53
CA GLN A 20 16.85 10.98 1.24
C GLN A 20 16.87 11.44 -0.23
N ALA A 21 16.47 10.57 -1.16
CA ALA A 21 16.41 10.89 -2.59
C ALA A 21 15.29 11.90 -2.93
N LEU A 22 14.12 11.76 -2.31
CA LEU A 22 12.95 12.60 -2.60
C LEU A 22 13.04 14.02 -2.03
N CYS A 23 13.65 14.20 -0.84
CA CYS A 23 13.85 15.54 -0.25
C CYS A 23 14.79 16.44 -1.08
N SER A 24 15.77 15.84 -1.77
CA SER A 24 16.78 16.59 -2.54
C SER A 24 16.20 17.26 -3.79
N PHE A 25 15.12 16.70 -4.35
CA PHE A 25 14.47 17.22 -5.56
C PHE A 25 13.52 18.39 -5.27
N HIS A 26 12.85 18.38 -4.11
CA HIS A 26 11.92 19.45 -3.73
C HIS A 26 12.62 20.79 -3.47
N HIS A 27 13.92 20.78 -3.16
CA HIS A 27 14.72 21.99 -2.98
C HIS A 27 15.18 22.62 -4.31
N GLN A 28 15.25 21.85 -5.40
CA GLN A 28 15.67 22.32 -6.72
C GLN A 28 14.54 23.06 -7.46
N LEU A 29 13.27 22.70 -7.25
CA LEU A 29 12.13 23.33 -7.94
C LEU A 29 11.74 24.71 -7.40
N LYS A 30 12.28 25.15 -6.24
CA LYS A 30 11.95 26.44 -5.62
C LYS A 30 12.93 27.59 -5.90
N LYS A 31 13.99 27.38 -6.69
CA LYS A 31 14.97 28.44 -7.02
C LYS A 31 14.94 28.79 -8.50
N GLY A 32 14.01 29.65 -8.88
CA GLY A 32 14.00 30.34 -10.17
C GLY A 32 13.75 31.83 -9.96
N PHE A 33 14.60 32.66 -10.57
CA PHE A 33 14.60 34.12 -10.74
C PHE A 33 15.35 35.00 -9.72
N GLY A 34 16.41 35.65 -10.23
CA GLY A 34 17.08 36.82 -9.65
C GLY A 34 18.56 36.91 -10.02
N ILE A 35 18.91 37.66 -11.08
CA ILE A 35 20.29 37.98 -11.49
C ILE A 35 20.66 39.39 -10.98
N LEU A 36 21.84 39.56 -10.35
CA LEU A 36 22.89 40.60 -10.55
C LEU A 36 23.77 40.83 -9.28
N PRO A 37 24.99 41.43 -9.41
CA PRO A 37 26.23 40.84 -8.90
C PRO A 37 26.94 41.66 -7.80
N ALA A 38 28.01 41.08 -7.24
CA ALA A 38 29.32 41.67 -6.96
C ALA A 38 29.93 41.18 -5.63
N SER A 39 31.24 40.95 -5.72
CA SER A 39 32.20 40.48 -4.71
C SER A 39 31.93 40.91 -3.27
N THR A 40 31.98 39.94 -2.35
CA THR A 40 32.22 40.21 -0.93
C THR A 40 33.18 39.17 -0.38
N HIS A 41 34.25 39.65 0.25
CA HIS A 41 35.30 38.86 0.88
C HIS A 41 34.72 37.88 1.90
N TRP A 42 35.04 36.59 1.74
CA TRP A 42 34.74 35.57 2.74
C TRP A 42 35.72 35.71 3.91
N HIS A 43 35.28 36.33 4.99
CA HIS A 43 35.89 36.08 6.29
C HIS A 43 35.45 34.70 6.75
N HIS A 44 36.40 33.77 6.86
CA HIS A 44 36.20 32.49 7.55
C HIS A 44 35.80 32.77 9.01
N THR A 45 34.51 32.79 9.28
CA THR A 45 33.98 32.58 10.62
C THR A 45 33.77 31.09 10.78
N VAL A 46 34.51 30.50 11.71
CA VAL A 46 34.31 29.13 12.17
C VAL A 46 32.83 28.99 12.57
N PRO A 47 32.07 28.03 12.03
CA PRO A 47 30.71 27.80 12.49
C PRO A 47 30.76 27.42 13.96
N THR A 48 30.15 28.25 14.81
CA THR A 48 29.89 27.94 16.21
C THR A 48 29.20 26.58 16.29
N SER A 49 29.80 25.65 17.05
CA SER A 49 29.25 24.32 17.30
C SER A 49 27.76 24.39 17.64
N PRO A 50 26.91 23.49 17.12
CA PRO A 50 25.51 23.49 17.51
C PRO A 50 25.45 23.27 19.02
N SER A 51 24.97 24.27 19.77
CA SER A 51 24.87 24.22 21.23
C SER A 51 23.81 23.19 21.61
N CYS A 52 24.22 21.93 21.75
CA CYS A 52 23.37 20.90 22.30
C CYS A 52 23.25 21.16 23.81
N ALA A 53 22.04 21.48 24.28
CA ALA A 53 21.76 21.71 25.70
C ALA A 53 20.82 20.61 26.19
N TRP A 54 21.03 20.15 27.42
CA TRP A 54 20.20 19.10 28.00
C TRP A 54 19.94 19.36 29.48
N GLN A 55 18.82 18.84 29.97
CA GLN A 55 18.41 18.93 31.36
C GLN A 55 17.70 17.64 31.78
N LEU A 56 18.02 17.14 32.97
CA LEU A 56 17.31 16.02 33.59
C LEU A 56 16.13 16.55 34.39
N ASN A 57 14.95 16.01 34.11
CA ASN A 57 13.76 16.19 34.93
C ASN A 57 13.41 14.87 35.61
N ASP A 58 12.39 14.88 36.48
CA ASP A 58 12.09 13.71 37.31
C ASP A 58 11.70 12.46 36.50
N GLY A 59 11.00 12.63 35.38
CA GLY A 59 10.54 11.53 34.51
C GLY A 59 11.13 11.50 33.10
N HIS A 60 11.86 12.54 32.68
CA HIS A 60 12.33 12.63 31.29
C HIS A 60 13.62 13.45 31.14
N LEU A 61 14.34 13.16 30.06
CA LEU A 61 15.42 13.98 29.55
C LEU A 61 14.85 15.05 28.59
N GLU A 62 15.21 16.31 28.83
CA GLU A 62 15.06 17.37 27.84
C GLU A 62 16.37 17.54 27.07
N LEU A 63 16.27 17.53 25.75
CA LEU A 63 17.41 17.65 24.84
C LEU A 63 17.08 18.64 23.74
N LYS A 64 17.79 19.77 23.73
CA LYS A 64 17.73 20.74 22.64
C LYS A 64 18.83 20.44 21.63
N TYR A 65 18.42 20.08 20.42
CA TYR A 65 19.31 19.87 19.28
C TYR A 65 18.79 20.68 18.09
N ARG A 66 19.66 21.52 17.51
CA ARG A 66 19.26 22.59 16.58
C ARG A 66 18.16 23.47 17.22
N ASP A 67 17.08 23.74 16.49
CA ASP A 67 15.93 24.54 16.97
C ASP A 67 14.81 23.67 17.55
N THR A 68 15.05 22.39 17.80
CA THR A 68 14.05 21.46 18.34
C THR A 68 14.38 21.09 19.78
N LEU A 69 13.46 21.39 20.71
CA LEU A 69 13.48 20.89 22.08
C LEU A 69 12.70 19.57 22.14
N MET A 70 13.39 18.48 22.42
CA MET A 70 12.82 17.14 22.47
C MET A 70 12.69 16.65 23.91
N ARG A 71 11.65 15.86 24.17
CA ARG A 71 11.40 15.23 25.48
C ARG A 71 11.44 13.72 25.34
N PHE A 72 12.31 13.08 26.10
CA PHE A 72 12.46 11.63 26.09
C PHE A 72 12.24 11.05 27.48
N ASP A 73 11.22 10.22 27.59
CA ASP A 73 11.02 9.39 28.77
C ASP A 73 12.21 8.44 28.97
N TYR A 74 12.65 8.26 30.22
CA TYR A 74 13.83 7.43 30.52
C TYR A 74 13.61 5.95 30.24
N PHE A 75 12.41 5.44 30.51
CA PHE A 75 12.05 4.07 30.17
C PHE A 75 12.10 3.88 28.66
N TRP A 76 11.58 4.82 27.87
CA TRP A 76 11.67 4.77 26.41
C TRP A 76 13.13 4.73 25.92
N LEU A 77 14.01 5.56 26.48
CA LEU A 77 15.45 5.57 26.17
C LEU A 77 16.16 4.27 26.58
N ARG A 78 15.70 3.57 27.61
CA ARG A 78 16.26 2.26 27.98
C ARG A 78 15.73 1.15 27.08
N ASP A 79 14.43 1.16 26.80
CA ASP A 79 13.73 0.18 25.98
C ASP A 79 14.21 0.18 24.52
N HIS A 80 14.49 1.37 23.98
CA HIS A 80 14.91 1.55 22.58
C HIS A 80 16.43 1.51 22.40
N CYS A 81 17.17 0.95 23.37
CA CYS A 81 18.62 0.86 23.32
C CYS A 81 19.08 0.07 22.08
N ARG A 82 20.08 0.58 21.36
CA ARG A 82 20.63 -0.04 20.13
C ARG A 82 22.00 -0.70 20.34
N SER A 83 22.38 -0.97 21.60
CA SER A 83 23.60 -1.72 21.89
C SER A 83 23.47 -3.20 21.44
N PRO A 84 24.58 -3.91 21.19
CA PRO A 84 24.52 -5.31 20.73
C PRO A 84 23.77 -6.26 21.67
N SER A 85 23.67 -5.95 22.97
CA SER A 85 22.90 -6.76 23.93
C SER A 85 21.38 -6.47 23.88
N CYS A 86 20.97 -5.32 23.36
CA CYS A 86 19.57 -4.89 23.33
C CYS A 86 18.96 -4.94 21.91
N TYR A 87 19.79 -4.99 20.86
CA TYR A 87 19.35 -4.95 19.48
C TYR A 87 20.25 -5.79 18.57
N ASN A 88 19.64 -6.70 17.84
CA ASN A 88 20.31 -7.49 16.81
C ASN A 88 20.36 -6.70 15.49
N THR A 89 21.54 -6.17 15.14
CA THR A 89 21.74 -5.37 13.92
C THR A 89 21.65 -6.20 12.63
N LYS A 90 21.75 -7.53 12.70
CA LYS A 90 21.60 -8.40 11.52
C LYS A 90 20.13 -8.61 11.17
N THR A 91 19.27 -8.79 12.17
CA THR A 91 17.82 -9.03 11.96
C THR A 91 16.97 -7.78 12.12
N ASN A 92 17.57 -6.68 12.59
CA ASN A 92 16.89 -5.44 12.94
C ASN A 92 15.81 -5.59 14.03
N GLN A 93 16.01 -6.53 14.96
CA GLN A 93 15.06 -6.83 16.03
C GLN A 93 15.59 -6.39 17.40
N ARG A 94 14.69 -5.94 18.27
CA ARG A 94 15.02 -5.72 19.68
C ARG A 94 15.15 -7.07 20.38
N SER A 95 16.20 -7.21 21.17
CA SER A 95 16.46 -8.37 22.03
C SER A 95 16.13 -8.10 23.49
N LEU A 96 16.04 -6.82 23.88
CA LEU A 96 15.66 -6.42 25.23
C LEU A 96 14.19 -6.75 25.48
N ASP A 97 13.92 -7.44 26.58
CA ASP A 97 12.57 -7.62 27.08
C ASP A 97 12.09 -6.32 27.74
N THR A 98 11.10 -5.65 27.14
CA THR A 98 10.51 -4.41 27.67
C THR A 98 10.00 -4.57 29.09
N ALA A 99 9.48 -5.75 29.47
CA ALA A 99 8.96 -6.01 30.82
C ALA A 99 10.07 -6.11 31.88
N SER A 100 11.31 -6.35 31.46
CA SER A 100 12.48 -6.41 32.36
C SER A 100 13.01 -5.03 32.74
N VAL A 101 12.57 -3.97 32.06
CA VAL A 101 13.02 -2.60 32.33
C VAL A 101 12.22 -2.02 33.49
N ASP A 102 12.91 -1.48 34.49
CA ASP A 102 12.29 -0.75 35.59
C ASP A 102 11.55 0.49 35.07
N LEU A 103 10.24 0.59 35.33
CA LEU A 103 9.39 1.72 34.94
C LEU A 103 9.85 3.06 35.53
N THR A 104 10.64 3.02 36.61
CA THR A 104 11.19 4.19 37.30
C THR A 104 12.66 4.44 36.97
N ILE A 105 13.23 3.74 35.98
CA ILE A 105 14.64 3.83 35.63
C ILE A 105 15.05 5.27 35.31
N LYS A 106 16.21 5.69 35.85
CA LYS A 106 16.83 7.00 35.55
C LYS A 106 18.31 6.81 35.24
N PRO A 107 18.88 7.58 34.31
CA PRO A 107 20.31 7.53 34.07
C PRO A 107 21.07 8.07 35.29
N GLN A 108 22.13 7.38 35.69
CA GLN A 108 23.08 7.87 36.70
C GLN A 108 24.01 8.95 36.15
N ALA A 109 24.32 8.89 34.86
CA ALA A 109 25.13 9.89 34.19
C ALA A 109 24.64 10.12 32.76
N VAL A 110 24.69 11.39 32.35
CA VAL A 110 24.41 11.81 30.97
C VAL A 110 25.60 12.59 30.45
N ARG A 111 26.04 12.23 29.24
CA ARG A 111 27.08 12.95 28.52
C ARG A 111 26.62 13.13 27.08
N VAL A 112 26.88 14.30 26.52
CA VAL A 112 26.63 14.58 25.10
C VAL A 112 27.95 15.03 24.48
N ASP A 113 28.28 14.50 23.31
CA ASP A 113 29.31 15.07 22.44
C ASP A 113 28.67 15.74 21.22
N GLU A 114 29.44 16.06 20.18
CA GLU A 114 28.95 16.79 19.00
C GLU A 114 27.78 16.11 18.27
N THR A 115 27.72 14.77 18.30
CA THR A 115 26.76 14.00 17.48
C THR A 115 26.02 12.92 18.26
N THR A 116 26.42 12.63 19.50
CA THR A 116 25.98 11.46 20.25
C THR A 116 25.62 11.78 21.69
N LEU A 117 24.47 11.29 22.13
CA LEU A 117 24.04 11.21 23.53
C LEU A 117 24.49 9.87 24.15
N PHE A 118 25.05 9.92 25.35
CA PHE A 118 25.44 8.79 26.16
C PHE A 118 24.67 8.82 27.49
N LEU A 119 24.09 7.68 27.84
CA LEU A 119 23.35 7.47 29.08
C LEU A 119 23.95 6.27 29.82
N THR A 120 24.39 6.48 31.06
CA THR A 120 24.82 5.38 31.95
C THR A 120 23.68 5.06 32.91
N TRP A 121 23.25 3.80 32.93
CA TRP A 121 22.14 3.31 33.74
C TRP A 121 22.60 2.72 35.08
N PRO A 122 21.70 2.48 36.05
CA PRO A 122 22.06 1.96 37.37
C PRO A 122 22.73 0.58 37.37
N ASP A 123 22.48 -0.23 36.35
CA ASP A 123 23.11 -1.53 36.10
C ASP A 123 24.52 -1.41 35.48
N GLY A 124 25.01 -0.18 35.28
CA GLY A 124 26.26 0.12 34.59
C GLY A 124 26.18 0.04 33.07
N HIS A 125 25.01 -0.30 32.50
CA HIS A 125 24.82 -0.32 31.05
C HIS A 125 24.97 1.08 30.46
N VAL A 126 25.58 1.19 29.27
CA VAL A 126 25.75 2.46 28.56
C VAL A 126 25.00 2.42 27.24
N THR A 127 23.97 3.25 27.12
CA THR A 127 23.24 3.46 25.87
C THR A 127 23.82 4.64 25.11
N LYS A 128 23.89 4.50 23.77
CA LYS A 128 24.38 5.53 22.85
C LYS A 128 23.34 5.83 21.79
N TYR A 129 23.07 7.11 21.54
CA TYR A 129 22.14 7.57 20.52
C TYR A 129 22.74 8.68 19.67
N GLY A 130 22.64 8.56 18.35
CA GLY A 130 22.91 9.70 17.48
C GLY A 130 21.86 10.79 17.66
N LEU A 131 22.27 12.05 17.76
CA LEU A 131 21.36 13.20 17.96
C LEU A 131 20.36 13.34 16.80
N GLU A 132 20.79 13.05 15.56
CA GLU A 132 19.87 13.02 14.41
C GLU A 132 18.85 11.89 14.51
N TRP A 133 19.25 10.71 15.01
CA TRP A 133 18.33 9.60 15.24
C TRP A 133 17.29 9.97 16.31
N LEU A 134 17.72 10.63 17.39
CA LEU A 134 16.81 11.15 18.42
C LEU A 134 15.85 12.17 17.83
N LEU A 135 16.33 13.11 17.02
CA LEU A 135 15.46 14.07 16.31
C LEU A 135 14.40 13.34 15.48
N MET A 136 14.83 12.39 14.64
CA MET A 136 13.92 11.64 13.78
C MET A 136 12.94 10.75 14.56
N ASN A 137 13.23 10.33 15.79
CA ASN A 137 12.38 9.43 16.57
C ASN A 137 11.71 10.10 17.78
N SER A 138 11.96 11.39 18.01
CA SER A 138 11.26 12.19 19.01
C SER A 138 9.82 12.45 18.62
N TYR A 139 8.96 12.68 19.62
CA TYR A 139 7.59 13.10 19.36
C TYR A 139 7.54 14.42 18.57
N GLU A 140 8.40 15.39 18.91
CA GLU A 140 8.49 16.67 18.23
C GLU A 140 8.94 16.54 16.77
N GLY A 141 9.92 15.68 16.48
CA GLY A 141 10.37 15.42 15.11
C GLY A 141 9.36 14.63 14.28
N GLN A 142 8.58 13.74 14.91
CA GLN A 142 7.52 12.98 14.24
C GLN A 142 6.27 13.83 13.94
N LYS A 143 5.95 14.88 14.73
CA LYS A 143 4.81 15.78 14.46
C LYS A 143 4.86 16.40 13.06
N GLN A 144 6.06 16.65 12.54
CA GLN A 144 6.26 17.29 11.25
C GLN A 144 6.36 16.29 10.09
N GLN A 145 6.35 14.97 10.37
CA GLN A 145 6.51 13.96 9.33
C GLN A 145 5.15 13.52 8.77
N VAL A 146 4.98 13.75 7.47
CA VAL A 146 3.95 13.10 6.67
C VAL A 146 4.25 11.59 6.64
N MET A 147 3.24 10.75 6.88
CA MET A 147 3.44 9.30 6.89
C MET A 147 3.95 8.81 5.53
N GLN A 148 3.31 9.27 4.47
CA GLN A 148 3.70 9.00 3.08
C GLN A 148 3.63 10.27 2.22
N PRO A 149 4.73 10.67 1.56
CA PRO A 149 4.70 11.74 0.56
C PRO A 149 3.71 11.37 -0.55
N ARG A 150 2.80 12.28 -0.86
CA ARG A 150 1.80 12.13 -1.93
C ARG A 150 1.49 13.48 -2.55
N ILE A 151 0.99 13.47 -3.78
CA ILE A 151 0.49 14.64 -4.50
C ILE A 151 -1.01 14.43 -4.65
N LEU A 152 -1.80 15.34 -4.08
CA LEU A 152 -3.24 15.34 -4.28
C LEU A 152 -3.57 15.95 -5.65
N TRP A 153 -4.40 15.28 -6.44
CA TRP A 153 -4.65 15.68 -7.83
C TRP A 153 -6.12 15.66 -8.23
N ASN A 154 -6.46 16.57 -9.13
CA ASN A 154 -7.64 16.48 -9.97
C ASN A 154 -7.20 16.25 -11.43
N ALA A 155 -8.14 16.29 -12.38
CA ALA A 155 -7.82 16.05 -13.79
C ALA A 155 -6.77 17.02 -14.34
N ASP A 156 -6.92 18.31 -14.05
CA ASP A 156 -6.02 19.35 -14.55
C ASP A 156 -4.62 19.19 -13.96
N ILE A 157 -4.52 18.98 -12.64
CA ILE A 157 -3.24 18.79 -11.93
C ILE A 157 -2.51 17.55 -12.47
N TYR A 158 -3.21 16.43 -12.65
CA TYR A 158 -2.59 15.20 -13.15
C TYR A 158 -2.15 15.34 -14.61
N GLN A 159 -2.96 16.04 -15.42
CA GLN A 159 -2.60 16.31 -16.82
C GLN A 159 -1.40 17.24 -16.92
N ASP A 160 -1.33 18.31 -16.14
CA ASP A 160 -0.20 19.25 -16.11
C ASP A 160 1.09 18.58 -15.62
N ALA A 161 0.97 17.59 -14.73
CA ALA A 161 2.12 16.83 -14.23
C ALA A 161 2.80 15.96 -15.30
N GLN A 162 2.10 15.64 -16.40
CA GLN A 162 2.63 14.83 -17.52
C GLN A 162 3.34 13.55 -17.03
N VAL A 163 2.72 12.84 -16.08
CA VAL A 163 3.31 11.66 -15.45
C VAL A 163 3.51 10.55 -16.50
N PRO A 164 4.76 10.12 -16.78
CA PRO A 164 5.02 9.17 -17.84
C PRO A 164 4.58 7.75 -17.46
N SER A 165 4.14 7.00 -18.48
CA SER A 165 4.07 5.54 -18.45
C SER A 165 5.48 4.94 -18.51
N VAL A 166 5.64 3.75 -17.95
CA VAL A 166 6.88 2.98 -18.07
C VAL A 166 6.67 1.87 -19.10
N ASP A 167 7.62 1.70 -20.01
CA ASP A 167 7.60 0.58 -20.96
C ASP A 167 7.77 -0.78 -20.25
N TYR A 168 7.08 -1.81 -20.74
CA TYR A 168 7.10 -3.17 -20.19
C TYR A 168 8.50 -3.73 -19.98
N HIS A 169 9.39 -3.64 -20.98
CA HIS A 169 10.74 -4.18 -20.87
C HIS A 169 11.57 -3.40 -19.86
N ASN A 170 11.48 -2.07 -19.92
CA ASN A 170 12.20 -1.20 -18.98
C ASN A 170 11.75 -1.47 -17.53
N PHE A 171 10.45 -1.67 -17.31
CA PHE A 171 9.86 -1.98 -16.01
C PHE A 171 10.37 -3.31 -15.43
N LEU A 172 10.42 -4.37 -16.25
CA LEU A 172 10.84 -5.69 -15.78
C LEU A 172 12.36 -5.83 -15.62
N GLU A 173 13.11 -5.31 -16.58
CA GLU A 173 14.53 -5.65 -16.74
C GLU A 173 15.47 -4.68 -16.01
N THR A 174 14.98 -3.51 -15.58
CA THR A 174 15.83 -2.49 -14.94
C THR A 174 15.34 -2.10 -13.54
N ASN A 175 16.25 -1.60 -12.71
CA ASN A 175 15.88 -1.01 -11.42
C ASN A 175 15.39 0.44 -11.59
N GLU A 176 15.84 1.12 -12.64
CA GLU A 176 15.47 2.48 -12.98
C GLU A 176 14.00 2.57 -13.39
N GLY A 177 13.54 1.68 -14.28
CA GLY A 177 12.14 1.60 -14.71
C GLY A 177 11.21 1.19 -13.56
N LEU A 178 11.60 0.21 -12.73
CA LEU A 178 10.86 -0.13 -11.51
C LEU A 178 10.79 1.05 -10.54
N ARG A 179 11.91 1.75 -10.32
CA ARG A 179 11.97 2.93 -9.42
C ARG A 179 11.09 4.06 -9.93
N GLU A 180 11.10 4.35 -11.22
CA GLU A 180 10.26 5.35 -11.85
C GLU A 180 8.78 5.01 -11.67
N PHE A 181 8.40 3.77 -11.98
CA PHE A 181 7.04 3.27 -11.74
C PHE A 181 6.63 3.43 -10.27
N LEU A 182 7.44 2.93 -9.33
CA LEU A 182 7.14 2.99 -7.90
C LEU A 182 7.09 4.43 -7.37
N GLN A 183 7.92 5.33 -7.90
CA GLN A 183 7.91 6.73 -7.52
C GLN A 183 6.60 7.41 -7.98
N ASN A 184 6.20 7.21 -9.24
CA ASN A 184 4.94 7.75 -9.76
C ASN A 184 3.76 7.18 -8.99
N PHE A 185 3.77 5.87 -8.75
CA PHE A 185 2.77 5.14 -8.00
C PHE A 185 2.63 5.64 -6.56
N LEU A 186 3.73 5.79 -5.83
CA LEU A 186 3.70 6.25 -4.43
C LEU A 186 3.28 7.72 -4.33
N LEU A 187 3.61 8.56 -5.31
CA LEU A 187 3.25 9.98 -5.31
C LEU A 187 1.79 10.22 -5.69
N TYR A 188 1.30 9.61 -6.77
CA TYR A 188 -0.02 9.89 -7.32
C TYR A 188 -1.06 8.82 -6.98
N GLY A 189 -0.65 7.68 -6.41
CA GLY A 189 -1.55 6.54 -6.18
C GLY A 189 -1.96 5.83 -7.47
N ILE A 190 -1.45 6.21 -8.64
CA ILE A 190 -1.69 5.53 -9.92
C ILE A 190 -0.41 5.53 -10.75
N ALA A 191 -0.20 4.49 -11.56
CA ALA A 191 0.89 4.42 -12.52
C ALA A 191 0.54 3.44 -13.65
N PHE A 192 1.20 3.57 -14.80
CA PHE A 192 0.89 2.80 -15.99
C PHE A 192 2.14 2.09 -16.51
N VAL A 193 1.95 0.83 -16.90
CA VAL A 193 2.92 0.08 -17.71
C VAL A 193 2.32 -0.12 -19.09
N GLU A 194 3.07 0.28 -20.12
CA GLU A 194 2.67 0.19 -21.53
C GLU A 194 3.38 -0.96 -22.23
N ASN A 195 2.84 -1.35 -23.39
CA ASN A 195 3.39 -2.43 -24.24
C ASN A 195 3.46 -3.81 -23.56
N VAL A 196 2.63 -4.05 -22.54
CA VAL A 196 2.48 -5.36 -21.91
C VAL A 196 1.78 -6.31 -22.90
N PRO A 197 2.32 -7.51 -23.18
CA PRO A 197 1.63 -8.50 -24.01
C PRO A 197 0.31 -8.91 -23.35
N PRO A 198 -0.83 -8.97 -24.07
CA PRO A 198 -2.16 -9.08 -23.49
C PRO A 198 -2.48 -10.51 -22.99
N THR A 199 -1.69 -11.00 -22.04
CA THR A 199 -1.87 -12.30 -21.40
C THR A 199 -2.00 -12.15 -19.88
N LYS A 200 -2.62 -13.14 -19.24
CA LYS A 200 -2.68 -13.22 -17.77
C LYS A 200 -1.28 -13.42 -17.17
N ASP A 201 -0.44 -14.23 -17.81
CA ASP A 201 0.89 -14.55 -17.32
C ASP A 201 1.79 -13.30 -17.28
N ASP A 202 1.75 -12.46 -18.32
CA ASP A 202 2.47 -11.17 -18.34
C ASP A 202 1.93 -10.20 -17.26
N THR A 203 0.63 -10.27 -16.97
CA THR A 203 0.04 -9.48 -15.88
C THR A 203 0.56 -9.94 -14.52
N GLU A 204 0.65 -11.25 -14.31
CA GLU A 204 1.17 -11.86 -13.09
C GLU A 204 2.65 -11.52 -12.88
N ILE A 205 3.48 -11.61 -13.92
CA ILE A 205 4.89 -11.21 -13.89
C ILE A 205 5.06 -9.75 -13.45
N ILE A 206 4.24 -8.83 -13.96
CA ILE A 206 4.26 -7.43 -13.54
C ILE A 206 3.87 -7.30 -12.07
N ALA A 207 2.79 -7.95 -11.64
CA ALA A 207 2.32 -7.87 -10.27
C ALA A 207 3.39 -8.37 -9.29
N GLU A 208 4.04 -9.49 -9.60
CA GLU A 208 5.13 -10.07 -8.82
C GLU A 208 6.39 -9.21 -8.76
N ARG A 209 6.66 -8.45 -9.83
CA ARG A 209 7.77 -7.48 -9.85
C ARG A 209 7.54 -6.32 -8.88
N ILE A 210 6.28 -5.96 -8.61
CA ILE A 210 5.91 -4.91 -7.64
C ILE A 210 5.91 -5.48 -6.22
N SER A 211 5.19 -6.58 -6.00
CA SER A 211 5.01 -7.18 -4.69
C SER A 211 4.44 -8.61 -4.76
N LEU A 212 4.22 -9.21 -3.60
CA LEU A 212 3.49 -10.47 -3.49
C LEU A 212 2.00 -10.30 -3.85
N ILE A 213 1.48 -11.25 -4.62
CA ILE A 213 0.05 -11.31 -4.98
C ILE A 213 -0.74 -11.86 -3.80
N ARG A 214 -1.75 -11.10 -3.35
CA ARG A 214 -2.70 -11.53 -2.33
C ARG A 214 -3.79 -12.37 -2.98
N GLU A 215 -3.78 -13.67 -2.72
CA GLU A 215 -4.89 -14.54 -3.11
C GLU A 215 -6.15 -14.20 -2.30
N THR A 216 -7.30 -14.14 -2.99
CA THR A 216 -8.59 -13.80 -2.40
C THR A 216 -9.65 -14.83 -2.79
N ILE A 217 -10.90 -14.60 -2.39
CA ILE A 217 -12.07 -15.37 -2.87
C ILE A 217 -12.26 -15.33 -4.40
N TYR A 218 -11.59 -14.38 -5.07
CA TYR A 218 -11.58 -14.28 -6.53
C TYR A 218 -10.51 -15.17 -7.17
N GLY A 219 -9.69 -15.82 -6.35
CA GLY A 219 -8.49 -16.54 -6.75
C GLY A 219 -7.25 -15.64 -6.73
N ARG A 220 -6.11 -16.22 -7.13
CA ARG A 220 -4.83 -15.52 -7.24
C ARG A 220 -4.85 -14.46 -8.35
N MET A 221 -5.35 -14.84 -9.52
CA MET A 221 -5.49 -14.01 -10.71
C MET A 221 -6.79 -14.38 -11.41
N TRP A 222 -7.63 -13.39 -11.72
CA TRP A 222 -8.93 -13.62 -12.34
C TRP A 222 -9.08 -12.84 -13.64
N TYR A 223 -9.95 -13.36 -14.51
CA TYR A 223 -10.46 -12.61 -15.64
C TYR A 223 -11.82 -12.05 -15.25
N PHE A 224 -12.14 -10.86 -15.73
CA PHE A 224 -13.52 -10.39 -15.73
C PHE A 224 -13.91 -10.07 -17.16
N THR A 225 -15.04 -10.63 -17.58
CA THR A 225 -15.74 -10.25 -18.79
C THR A 225 -17.19 -9.94 -18.41
N SER A 226 -17.93 -9.25 -19.27
CA SER A 226 -19.33 -8.91 -19.01
C SER A 226 -20.28 -10.11 -19.23
N ASP A 227 -19.95 -11.25 -18.62
CA ASP A 227 -20.59 -12.55 -18.80
C ASP A 227 -21.43 -13.02 -17.60
N PHE A 228 -21.54 -12.21 -16.54
CA PHE A 228 -22.22 -12.56 -15.28
C PHE A 228 -21.67 -13.84 -14.60
N SER A 229 -20.41 -14.22 -14.85
CA SER A 229 -19.82 -15.42 -14.24
C SER A 229 -19.68 -15.38 -12.72
N ARG A 230 -19.75 -14.19 -12.10
CA ARG A 230 -19.77 -13.99 -10.64
C ARG A 230 -20.89 -13.07 -10.18
N GLY A 231 -21.25 -13.18 -8.88
CA GLY A 231 -22.31 -12.42 -8.24
C GLY A 231 -21.91 -10.97 -7.95
N ASP A 232 -21.10 -10.37 -8.82
CA ASP A 232 -20.50 -9.06 -8.67
C ASP A 232 -20.87 -8.18 -9.87
N THR A 233 -21.17 -6.91 -9.63
CA THR A 233 -21.58 -6.01 -10.72
C THR A 233 -20.46 -5.72 -11.72
N ALA A 234 -19.20 -5.99 -11.37
CA ALA A 234 -18.06 -5.94 -12.27
C ALA A 234 -18.20 -6.88 -13.48
N TYR A 235 -19.02 -7.93 -13.38
CA TYR A 235 -19.29 -8.90 -14.46
C TYR A 235 -20.51 -8.53 -15.31
N THR A 236 -21.00 -7.29 -15.19
CA THR A 236 -22.16 -6.77 -15.92
C THR A 236 -21.74 -5.66 -16.88
N LYS A 237 -22.68 -5.24 -17.76
CA LYS A 237 -22.48 -4.06 -18.63
C LYS A 237 -22.89 -2.74 -17.97
N LEU A 238 -23.26 -2.77 -16.69
CA LEU A 238 -23.67 -1.56 -15.96
C LEU A 238 -22.44 -0.71 -15.65
N ALA A 239 -22.59 0.61 -15.77
CA ALA A 239 -21.53 1.53 -15.37
C ALA A 239 -21.18 1.33 -13.89
N LEU A 240 -19.89 1.24 -13.61
CA LEU A 240 -19.35 1.29 -12.26
C LEU A 240 -19.03 2.75 -11.94
N ASP A 241 -19.73 3.33 -10.97
CA ASP A 241 -19.34 4.62 -10.40
C ASP A 241 -18.07 4.45 -9.55
N ARG A 242 -17.44 5.55 -9.15
CA ARG A 242 -16.22 5.60 -8.34
C ARG A 242 -16.40 4.79 -7.05
N HIS A 243 -15.49 3.86 -6.80
CA HIS A 243 -15.52 2.97 -5.64
C HIS A 243 -14.11 2.53 -5.26
N THR A 244 -13.99 1.96 -4.06
CA THR A 244 -12.85 1.15 -3.66
C THR A 244 -13.29 -0.31 -3.54
N ASP A 245 -12.45 -1.20 -4.07
CA ASP A 245 -12.72 -2.63 -4.07
C ASP A 245 -12.51 -3.24 -2.69
N THR A 246 -13.13 -4.39 -2.45
CA THR A 246 -12.88 -5.23 -1.26
C THR A 246 -13.16 -4.56 0.10
N THR A 247 -14.05 -3.56 0.15
CA THR A 247 -14.45 -2.88 1.40
C THR A 247 -15.09 -3.81 2.44
N TYR A 248 -15.55 -4.98 2.02
CA TYR A 248 -16.05 -6.06 2.88
C TYR A 248 -14.95 -6.94 3.49
N PHE A 249 -13.68 -6.74 3.14
CA PHE A 249 -12.54 -7.33 3.86
C PHE A 249 -12.19 -6.46 5.07
N GLN A 250 -11.76 -7.10 6.16
CA GLN A 250 -11.23 -6.37 7.32
C GLN A 250 -9.95 -5.59 6.97
N GLU A 251 -9.15 -6.14 6.05
CA GLU A 251 -8.03 -5.45 5.42
C GLU A 251 -8.27 -5.48 3.90
N PRO A 252 -8.76 -4.37 3.30
CA PRO A 252 -8.95 -4.26 1.86
C PRO A 252 -7.63 -4.45 1.10
N CYS A 253 -7.74 -4.86 -0.16
CA CYS A 253 -6.58 -5.01 -1.04
C CYS A 253 -5.85 -3.68 -1.22
N GLY A 254 -4.57 -3.67 -0.82
CA GLY A 254 -3.72 -2.49 -0.87
C GLY A 254 -2.94 -2.32 -2.18
N ILE A 255 -3.00 -3.27 -3.14
CA ILE A 255 -2.61 -3.16 -4.57
C ILE A 255 -3.66 -3.89 -5.46
N GLN A 256 -3.99 -3.38 -6.65
CA GLN A 256 -5.00 -3.81 -7.64
C GLN A 256 -4.47 -3.48 -9.04
N VAL A 257 -4.38 -4.52 -9.86
CA VAL A 257 -3.79 -4.47 -11.20
C VAL A 257 -4.88 -4.77 -12.21
N PHE A 258 -5.14 -3.84 -13.13
CA PHE A 258 -6.04 -4.08 -14.26
C PHE A 258 -5.24 -4.13 -15.56
N HIS A 259 -5.38 -5.20 -16.33
CA HIS A 259 -4.78 -5.32 -17.65
C HIS A 259 -5.86 -5.58 -18.70
N CYS A 260 -6.03 -4.63 -19.62
CA CYS A 260 -6.93 -4.80 -20.75
C CYS A 260 -6.34 -5.78 -21.77
N LEU A 261 -6.84 -7.01 -21.80
CA LEU A 261 -6.40 -8.04 -22.75
C LEU A 261 -7.08 -7.93 -24.12
N ARG A 262 -8.35 -7.49 -24.16
CA ARG A 262 -9.13 -7.28 -25.38
C ARG A 262 -10.26 -6.29 -25.10
N HIS A 263 -10.53 -5.41 -26.06
CA HIS A 263 -11.68 -4.51 -26.02
C HIS A 263 -12.37 -4.49 -27.38
N GLU A 264 -13.65 -4.87 -27.41
CA GLU A 264 -14.51 -4.83 -28.59
C GLU A 264 -15.82 -4.14 -28.25
N GLY A 265 -16.04 -2.95 -28.82
CA GLY A 265 -17.27 -2.20 -28.60
C GLY A 265 -17.03 -0.70 -28.41
N THR A 266 -18.05 -0.03 -27.86
CA THR A 266 -18.02 1.40 -27.51
C THR A 266 -18.25 1.56 -26.01
N GLY A 267 -17.62 2.57 -25.39
CA GLY A 267 -17.64 2.75 -23.94
C GLY A 267 -16.48 2.05 -23.24
N GLY A 268 -16.69 1.59 -22.00
CA GLY A 268 -15.67 0.84 -21.25
C GLY A 268 -14.44 1.66 -20.80
N ARG A 269 -14.53 3.00 -20.84
CA ARG A 269 -13.42 3.88 -20.45
C ARG A 269 -13.15 3.75 -18.95
N THR A 270 -11.88 3.61 -18.60
CA THR A 270 -11.44 3.67 -17.21
C THR A 270 -11.61 5.09 -16.66
N LEU A 271 -12.24 5.19 -15.49
CA LEU A 271 -12.40 6.43 -14.73
C LEU A 271 -11.58 6.30 -13.44
N LEU A 272 -10.63 7.22 -13.22
CA LEU A 272 -9.84 7.32 -12.00
C LEU A 272 -10.07 8.66 -11.34
N VAL A 273 -10.13 8.66 -10.01
CA VAL A 273 -10.25 9.85 -9.18
C VAL A 273 -9.33 9.71 -7.97
N ASP A 274 -8.70 10.81 -7.57
CA ASP A 274 -8.04 10.89 -6.27
C ASP A 274 -9.09 11.20 -5.19
N GLY A 275 -9.40 10.22 -4.35
CA GLY A 275 -10.33 10.47 -3.25
C GLY A 275 -9.71 11.18 -2.07
N PHE A 276 -8.38 11.24 -1.95
CA PHE A 276 -7.76 12.04 -0.90
C PHE A 276 -7.89 13.52 -1.26
N TYR A 277 -7.71 13.87 -2.53
CA TYR A 277 -8.09 15.18 -3.05
C TYR A 277 -9.58 15.45 -2.81
N ALA A 278 -10.47 14.52 -3.16
CA ALA A 278 -11.91 14.70 -2.93
C ALA A 278 -12.26 14.89 -1.44
N ALA A 279 -11.62 14.13 -0.55
CA ALA A 279 -11.80 14.22 0.90
C ALA A 279 -11.28 15.56 1.45
N GLU A 280 -10.18 16.09 0.91
CA GLU A 280 -9.69 17.44 1.23
C GLU A 280 -10.71 18.51 0.81
N GLN A 281 -11.32 18.37 -0.37
CA GLN A 281 -12.38 19.28 -0.81
C GLN A 281 -13.62 19.22 0.10
N VAL A 282 -13.99 18.02 0.60
CA VAL A 282 -15.07 17.87 1.59
C VAL A 282 -14.67 18.53 2.91
N LEU A 283 -13.46 18.32 3.41
CA LEU A 283 -12.96 18.96 4.63
C LEU A 283 -13.03 20.49 4.56
N GLN A 284 -12.66 21.07 3.41
CA GLN A 284 -12.69 22.51 3.21
C GLN A 284 -14.11 23.10 3.10
N ARG A 285 -15.04 22.37 2.47
CA ARG A 285 -16.39 22.88 2.16
C ARG A 285 -17.44 22.51 3.20
N ALA A 286 -17.32 21.34 3.80
CA ALA A 286 -18.27 20.73 4.72
C ALA A 286 -17.52 19.93 5.81
N PRO A 287 -16.82 20.61 6.74
CA PRO A 287 -16.02 19.94 7.77
C PRO A 287 -16.85 19.04 8.70
N GLU A 288 -18.13 19.35 8.91
CA GLU A 288 -19.06 18.49 9.67
C GLU A 288 -19.34 17.16 8.95
N ASP A 289 -19.49 17.19 7.62
CA ASP A 289 -19.64 15.98 6.80
C ASP A 289 -18.35 15.16 6.79
N PHE A 290 -17.19 15.83 6.70
CA PHE A 290 -15.90 15.15 6.83
C PHE A 290 -15.79 14.44 8.18
N ASP A 291 -16.12 15.12 9.28
CA ASP A 291 -16.09 14.55 10.63
C ASP A 291 -17.03 13.33 10.74
N LEU A 292 -18.25 13.43 10.20
CA LEU A 292 -19.21 12.33 10.12
C LEU A 292 -18.62 11.13 9.37
N LEU A 293 -18.05 11.36 8.18
CA LEU A 293 -17.45 10.34 7.32
C LEU A 293 -16.23 9.66 7.96
N THR A 294 -15.56 10.32 8.90
CA THR A 294 -14.44 9.73 9.67
C THR A 294 -14.85 8.96 10.92
N LYS A 295 -16.06 9.22 11.45
CA LYS A 295 -16.50 8.68 12.74
C LYS A 295 -17.57 7.60 12.64
N VAL A 296 -18.47 7.70 11.66
CA VAL A 296 -19.62 6.79 11.56
C VAL A 296 -19.19 5.50 10.86
N PRO A 297 -19.16 4.35 11.56
CA PRO A 297 -18.84 3.09 10.93
C PRO A 297 -20.00 2.64 10.03
N LEU A 298 -19.65 2.16 8.84
CA LEU A 298 -20.59 1.58 7.89
C LEU A 298 -20.27 0.11 7.66
N ARG A 299 -21.33 -0.68 7.51
CA ARG A 299 -21.25 -2.10 7.20
C ARG A 299 -21.17 -2.29 5.69
N HIS A 300 -20.10 -2.91 5.24
CA HIS A 300 -19.88 -3.34 3.85
C HIS A 300 -20.08 -4.85 3.80
N GLU A 301 -21.01 -5.33 2.98
CA GLU A 301 -21.39 -6.74 2.94
C GLU A 301 -21.26 -7.28 1.51
N TYR A 302 -20.64 -8.45 1.38
CA TYR A 302 -20.60 -9.22 0.16
C TYR A 302 -21.18 -10.60 0.42
N ILE A 303 -22.18 -10.98 -0.38
CA ILE A 303 -22.81 -12.30 -0.34
C ILE A 303 -22.80 -12.84 -1.76
N GLU A 304 -22.12 -13.96 -1.96
CA GLU A 304 -22.09 -14.70 -3.22
C GLU A 304 -22.62 -16.11 -2.96
N ASN A 305 -23.69 -16.46 -3.68
CA ASN A 305 -24.31 -17.78 -3.66
C ASN A 305 -24.50 -18.25 -5.10
N MET A 306 -23.40 -18.35 -5.86
CA MET A 306 -23.44 -18.77 -7.27
C MET A 306 -22.55 -19.98 -7.52
N GLY A 307 -23.09 -21.00 -8.19
CA GLY A 307 -22.39 -22.25 -8.43
C GLY A 307 -21.97 -22.94 -7.12
N SER A 308 -20.69 -23.27 -7.00
CA SER A 308 -20.07 -23.80 -5.76
C SER A 308 -19.52 -22.71 -4.83
N CYS A 309 -19.62 -21.43 -5.20
CA CYS A 309 -19.13 -20.32 -4.40
C CYS A 309 -20.19 -19.87 -3.39
N HIS A 310 -19.86 -20.00 -2.11
CA HIS A 310 -20.67 -19.57 -0.97
C HIS A 310 -19.83 -18.65 -0.07
N ASN A 311 -19.76 -17.38 -0.43
CA ASN A 311 -18.99 -16.38 0.31
C ASN A 311 -19.94 -15.42 1.03
N HIS A 312 -19.68 -15.18 2.32
CA HIS A 312 -20.35 -14.13 3.09
C HIS A 312 -19.32 -13.39 3.92
N MET A 313 -19.05 -12.14 3.57
CA MET A 313 -18.08 -11.31 4.28
C MET A 313 -18.66 -9.97 4.64
N ILE A 314 -18.21 -9.47 5.79
CA ILE A 314 -18.69 -8.23 6.38
C ILE A 314 -17.45 -7.45 6.85
N GLY A 315 -17.27 -6.26 6.27
CA GLY A 315 -16.34 -5.25 6.75
C GLY A 315 -17.11 -4.16 7.49
N VAL A 316 -16.53 -3.61 8.55
CA VAL A 316 -17.13 -2.48 9.28
C VAL A 316 -16.06 -1.42 9.51
N GLY A 317 -16.33 -0.20 9.06
CA GLY A 317 -15.41 0.92 9.22
C GLY A 317 -15.98 2.21 8.66
N PRO A 318 -15.41 3.37 9.05
CA PRO A 318 -15.79 4.65 8.47
C PRO A 318 -15.36 4.72 7.01
N VAL A 319 -15.90 5.70 6.30
CA VAL A 319 -15.59 5.96 4.89
C VAL A 319 -14.19 6.53 4.77
N LEU A 320 -13.85 7.46 5.66
CA LEU A 320 -12.55 8.13 5.70
C LEU A 320 -11.79 7.67 6.95
N ASN A 321 -10.71 6.92 6.77
CA ASN A 321 -9.93 6.40 7.87
C ASN A 321 -8.69 7.28 8.09
N ILE A 322 -8.60 7.88 9.28
CA ILE A 322 -7.54 8.82 9.64
C ILE A 322 -6.70 8.28 10.80
N TYR A 323 -5.41 8.59 10.82
CA TYR A 323 -4.55 8.20 11.93
C TYR A 323 -4.95 8.95 13.21
N PRO A 324 -5.03 8.27 14.37
CA PRO A 324 -5.54 8.90 15.58
C PRO A 324 -4.66 10.05 16.10
N TRP A 325 -3.34 10.00 15.86
CA TRP A 325 -2.35 10.93 16.40
C TRP A 325 -2.12 12.21 15.58
N ASN A 326 -2.25 12.15 14.24
CA ASN A 326 -2.02 13.33 13.36
C ASN A 326 -3.21 13.66 12.45
N LYS A 327 -4.29 12.88 12.49
CA LYS A 327 -5.49 13.04 11.66
C LYS A 327 -5.25 12.96 10.15
N GLU A 328 -4.08 12.49 9.72
CA GLU A 328 -3.79 12.26 8.30
C GLU A 328 -4.67 11.10 7.80
N LEU A 329 -5.35 11.32 6.66
CA LEU A 329 -6.12 10.31 5.95
C LEU A 329 -5.19 9.22 5.42
N TYR A 330 -5.53 7.96 5.65
CA TYR A 330 -4.72 6.82 5.20
C TYR A 330 -5.50 5.76 4.43
N LEU A 331 -6.84 5.74 4.49
CA LEU A 331 -7.64 4.78 3.72
C LEU A 331 -9.05 5.34 3.45
N ILE A 332 -9.56 5.09 2.24
CA ILE A 332 -10.96 5.33 1.89
C ILE A 332 -11.66 3.99 1.65
N SER A 333 -12.75 3.76 2.38
CA SER A 333 -13.62 2.59 2.24
C SER A 333 -14.97 3.05 1.71
N CYS A 334 -15.12 3.06 0.39
CA CYS A 334 -16.29 3.62 -0.28
C CYS A 334 -16.79 2.65 -1.36
N SER A 335 -17.90 1.97 -1.10
CA SER A 335 -18.66 1.27 -2.14
C SER A 335 -19.82 2.15 -2.63
N ARG A 336 -20.29 1.88 -3.87
CA ARG A 336 -21.32 2.58 -4.69
C ARG A 336 -22.31 3.55 -4.01
N LEU A 337 -22.78 3.28 -2.79
CA LEU A 337 -23.75 4.10 -2.07
C LEU A 337 -23.21 5.47 -1.62
N LEU A 338 -21.88 5.63 -1.49
CA LEU A 338 -21.23 6.80 -0.89
C LEU A 338 -20.68 7.83 -1.90
N ALA A 339 -20.41 7.41 -3.13
CA ALA A 339 -20.04 8.34 -4.22
C ALA A 339 -21.13 9.40 -4.43
N ALA A 340 -22.40 9.03 -4.25
CA ALA A 340 -23.55 9.93 -4.33
C ALA A 340 -23.57 10.99 -3.21
N LEU A 341 -23.10 10.67 -2.00
CA LEU A 341 -23.02 11.61 -0.87
C LEU A 341 -21.88 12.61 -1.07
N CYS A 342 -20.71 12.15 -1.50
CA CYS A 342 -19.60 13.04 -1.86
C CYS A 342 -19.96 13.96 -3.03
N THR A 343 -20.68 13.45 -4.03
CA THR A 343 -21.12 14.24 -5.20
C THR A 343 -22.17 15.30 -4.80
N ARG A 344 -23.04 15.00 -3.83
CA ARG A 344 -24.01 15.97 -3.28
C ARG A 344 -23.34 17.04 -2.41
N ALA A 345 -22.39 16.67 -1.56
CA ALA A 345 -21.63 17.60 -0.73
C ALA A 345 -20.78 18.58 -1.55
N LEU A 346 -20.27 18.16 -2.70
CA LEU A 346 -19.48 19.01 -3.60
C LEU A 346 -20.31 19.97 -4.47
N GLY A 347 -21.65 19.86 -4.46
CA GLY A 347 -22.54 20.76 -5.20
C GLY A 347 -22.43 20.71 -6.73
N THR A 348 -21.68 19.76 -7.29
CA THR A 348 -21.43 19.68 -8.72
C THR A 348 -22.50 18.85 -9.42
N GLY A 349 -23.62 19.50 -9.76
CA GLY A 349 -24.55 19.04 -10.79
C GLY A 349 -24.00 19.22 -12.22
N SER A 350 -22.73 18.91 -12.47
CA SER A 350 -22.16 18.97 -13.83
C SER A 350 -21.11 17.87 -14.06
N PRO A 351 -21.27 17.04 -15.12
CA PRO A 351 -20.31 16.02 -15.50
C PRO A 351 -19.13 16.68 -16.22
N GLY A 352 -18.13 17.14 -15.49
CA GLY A 352 -17.03 17.91 -16.10
C GLY A 352 -15.62 17.71 -15.52
N SER A 353 -15.45 17.11 -14.35
CA SER A 353 -14.13 17.05 -13.67
C SER A 353 -13.54 15.63 -13.62
N SER A 354 -13.73 14.84 -14.68
CA SER A 354 -13.16 13.49 -14.81
C SER A 354 -12.00 13.50 -15.80
N ALA A 355 -10.82 13.05 -15.38
CA ALA A 355 -9.75 12.74 -16.32
C ALA A 355 -10.10 11.44 -17.05
N SER A 356 -10.34 11.51 -18.36
CA SER A 356 -10.16 10.33 -19.20
C SER A 356 -8.69 10.24 -19.56
N LEU A 357 -7.97 9.33 -18.91
CA LEU A 357 -6.52 9.22 -19.08
C LEU A 357 -6.10 8.32 -20.26
N LEU A 358 -7.03 7.74 -21.02
CA LEU A 358 -6.72 6.87 -22.15
C LEU A 358 -6.96 7.62 -23.49
N PRO A 359 -5.99 7.63 -24.43
CA PRO A 359 -6.19 8.17 -25.76
C PRO A 359 -7.15 7.31 -26.59
N ASP A 360 -7.97 7.94 -27.44
CA ASP A 360 -8.76 7.25 -28.47
C ASP A 360 -7.81 6.49 -29.41
N SER A 361 -7.96 5.17 -29.49
CA SER A 361 -7.31 4.37 -30.53
C SER A 361 -7.89 4.77 -31.88
N ARG A 362 -7.26 5.74 -32.56
CA ARG A 362 -7.53 6.03 -33.98
C ARG A 362 -7.10 4.80 -34.78
N GLY A 363 -8.08 4.16 -35.42
CA GLY A 363 -7.84 3.07 -36.35
C GLY A 363 -6.91 3.51 -37.48
N SER A 364 -5.80 2.80 -37.64
CA SER A 364 -5.07 2.76 -38.90
C SER A 364 -5.59 1.57 -39.70
N GLU A 365 -6.34 1.85 -40.76
CA GLU A 365 -6.54 0.90 -41.86
C GLU A 365 -5.19 0.49 -42.43
N GLY A 366 -4.95 -0.81 -42.50
CA GLY A 366 -3.68 -1.39 -42.95
C GLY A 366 -3.84 -2.89 -43.16
N SER A 367 -4.61 -3.25 -44.18
CA SER A 367 -4.88 -4.61 -44.61
C SER A 367 -3.63 -5.26 -45.22
N THR A 368 -3.22 -6.42 -44.71
CA THR A 368 -2.47 -7.43 -45.47
C THR A 368 -2.88 -8.85 -45.03
N PRO A 369 -3.27 -9.74 -45.96
CA PRO A 369 -3.69 -11.09 -45.64
C PRO A 369 -2.48 -12.04 -45.49
N LEU A 370 -2.55 -12.97 -44.53
CA LEU A 370 -1.62 -14.10 -44.43
C LEU A 370 -2.00 -15.21 -45.43
N PRO A 371 -1.03 -15.98 -45.95
CA PRO A 371 -1.25 -16.87 -47.09
C PRO A 371 -1.82 -18.25 -46.71
N ASP A 372 -2.61 -18.79 -47.64
CA ASP A 372 -3.17 -20.14 -47.63
C ASP A 372 -2.14 -21.26 -47.90
N GLY A 373 -2.33 -22.37 -47.20
CA GLY A 373 -2.25 -23.74 -47.77
C GLY A 373 -1.42 -24.78 -47.00
N PRO A 374 -1.66 -26.11 -47.19
CA PRO A 374 -2.72 -26.75 -47.98
C PRO A 374 -3.56 -27.84 -47.26
N GLY A 375 -4.82 -27.93 -47.71
CA GLY A 375 -5.70 -29.09 -47.94
C GLY A 375 -5.47 -30.48 -47.32
N SER A 376 -6.46 -30.88 -46.52
CA SER A 376 -7.26 -32.13 -46.53
C SER A 376 -6.68 -33.45 -47.05
N ILE A 377 -6.75 -34.50 -46.21
CA ILE A 377 -7.06 -35.88 -46.62
C ILE A 377 -8.15 -36.45 -45.70
N SER A 378 -9.20 -36.96 -46.32
CA SER A 378 -10.36 -37.66 -45.76
C SER A 378 -10.14 -39.18 -45.66
N ALA A 379 -10.69 -39.84 -44.64
CA ALA A 379 -11.25 -41.18 -44.76
C ALA A 379 -12.28 -41.43 -43.65
N SER A 380 -13.43 -41.96 -44.05
CA SER A 380 -14.65 -42.22 -43.29
C SER A 380 -14.75 -43.68 -42.81
N ASP A 381 -15.75 -43.88 -41.93
CA ASP A 381 -16.56 -45.10 -41.70
C ASP A 381 -16.00 -46.31 -40.92
N ALA A 382 -16.56 -46.50 -39.72
CA ALA A 382 -17.42 -47.66 -39.40
C ALA A 382 -18.11 -47.48 -38.03
N GLY A 383 -19.45 -47.54 -38.00
CA GLY A 383 -20.25 -47.94 -36.82
C GLY A 383 -20.90 -49.31 -37.05
N PRO A 384 -21.94 -49.73 -36.32
CA PRO A 384 -22.20 -49.63 -34.87
C PRO A 384 -22.74 -50.95 -34.23
N SER A 385 -23.09 -50.88 -32.94
CA SER A 385 -24.10 -51.68 -32.19
C SER A 385 -23.71 -53.03 -31.52
N SER A 386 -23.97 -53.17 -30.22
CA SER A 386 -25.23 -53.75 -29.69
C SER A 386 -25.21 -53.98 -28.16
N LYS A 387 -26.44 -54.09 -27.62
CA LYS A 387 -26.92 -54.09 -26.23
C LYS A 387 -26.48 -55.30 -25.38
N SER A 388 -26.39 -55.12 -24.06
CA SER A 388 -27.12 -55.95 -23.07
C SER A 388 -27.07 -55.33 -21.65
N SER A 389 -28.19 -55.43 -20.94
CA SER A 389 -28.40 -55.20 -19.50
C SER A 389 -29.00 -56.51 -18.93
N PRO A 390 -29.41 -56.60 -17.66
CA PRO A 390 -28.85 -56.13 -16.38
C PRO A 390 -28.65 -57.31 -15.40
N ASP A 391 -28.06 -57.10 -14.21
CA ASP A 391 -28.63 -57.77 -13.04
C ASP A 391 -28.34 -57.09 -11.70
N SER A 392 -29.18 -57.45 -10.76
CA SER A 392 -29.64 -56.74 -9.57
C SER A 392 -29.02 -57.29 -8.28
N ARG A 393 -28.93 -56.47 -7.22
CA ARG A 393 -29.50 -56.71 -5.86
C ARG A 393 -28.72 -56.08 -4.68
N THR A 394 -29.50 -55.30 -3.90
CA THR A 394 -29.63 -55.27 -2.42
C THR A 394 -28.50 -54.77 -1.51
N ASP A 395 -28.75 -53.58 -0.97
CA ASP A 395 -28.52 -53.09 0.42
C ASP A 395 -29.18 -53.99 1.50
N PRO A 396 -29.08 -53.75 2.84
CA PRO A 396 -28.21 -52.84 3.64
C PRO A 396 -27.73 -53.42 5.03
N ARG A 397 -27.05 -52.56 5.82
CA ARG A 397 -27.08 -52.36 7.31
C ARG A 397 -25.85 -52.69 8.19
N SER A 398 -25.68 -51.73 9.12
CA SER A 398 -25.25 -51.78 10.54
C SER A 398 -23.76 -51.71 10.93
N SER A 399 -23.40 -50.55 11.49
CA SER A 399 -22.44 -50.28 12.60
C SER A 399 -22.77 -51.14 13.86
N PRO A 400 -22.04 -51.12 15.02
CA PRO A 400 -21.11 -50.08 15.53
C PRO A 400 -19.93 -50.55 16.46
N LEU A 401 -19.14 -49.56 16.96
CA LEU A 401 -18.39 -49.49 18.26
C LEU A 401 -17.27 -50.55 18.52
N SER A 402 -16.17 -50.36 19.27
CA SER A 402 -15.78 -49.46 20.37
C SER A 402 -14.26 -49.59 20.66
N ASP A 403 -13.67 -48.49 21.13
CA ASP A 403 -12.75 -48.29 22.29
C ASP A 403 -11.40 -49.01 22.50
N SER A 404 -10.51 -48.17 23.06
CA SER A 404 -9.41 -48.38 24.03
C SER A 404 -8.00 -48.18 23.44
N ALA A 405 -7.18 -47.18 23.79
CA ALA A 405 -6.76 -46.52 25.04
C ALA A 405 -5.32 -46.94 25.44
N ALA A 406 -4.46 -45.91 25.55
CA ALA A 406 -3.22 -45.80 26.36
C ALA A 406 -2.03 -46.76 25.99
N SER A 407 -0.74 -46.45 26.12
CA SER A 407 -0.02 -45.50 27.00
C SER A 407 1.49 -45.44 26.64
N ALA A 408 2.18 -44.43 27.19
CA ALA A 408 3.62 -44.32 27.52
C ALA A 408 4.60 -43.94 26.37
N GLN A 409 5.10 -42.69 26.34
CA GLN A 409 6.27 -42.15 27.06
C GLN A 409 7.62 -42.73 26.62
N THR A 410 8.46 -41.89 25.99
CA THR A 410 9.84 -41.62 26.44
C THR A 410 10.39 -40.37 25.76
N ALA A 411 11.18 -39.63 26.52
CA ALA A 411 11.77 -38.34 26.22
C ALA A 411 13.04 -38.44 25.35
N GLY A 412 13.34 -37.36 24.62
CA GLY A 412 14.60 -37.14 23.92
C GLY A 412 14.66 -35.69 23.43
N GLU A 413 15.46 -34.88 24.11
CA GLU A 413 15.66 -33.43 24.03
C GLU A 413 16.51 -33.01 22.79
N PRO A 414 16.85 -31.72 22.55
CA PRO A 414 16.37 -30.98 21.39
C PRO A 414 17.49 -30.58 20.40
N GLN A 415 17.09 -30.16 19.20
CA GLN A 415 17.97 -29.44 18.28
C GLN A 415 17.68 -27.93 18.34
N HIS A 416 18.79 -27.22 18.48
CA HIS A 416 18.98 -25.77 18.51
C HIS A 416 18.14 -24.97 17.50
N LEU A 417 17.67 -23.81 17.95
CA LEU A 417 17.53 -22.58 17.16
C LEU A 417 18.07 -21.39 17.95
#